data_AF-A0A8T3QA77-F1
#
_entry.id   AF-A0A8T3QA77-F1
#
_cell.length_a   1.000
_cell.length_b   1.000
_cell.length_c   1.000
_cell.angle_alpha   90.00
_cell.angle_beta   90.00
_cell.angle_gamma   90.00
#
_symmetry.space_group_name_H-M   'P 1'
#
loop_
_entity.id
_entity.type
_entity.pdbx_description
1 polymer ?
#
loop_
_entity_poly.entity_id
_entity_poly.type
_entity_poly.pdbx_seq_one_letter_code
_entity_poly.pdbx_strand_id
1 'polypeptide(L)'
;MPDLSNEAVHQFWFEYKDPMIYRVISFMEGVENWTLDGDPALEAAMAKLGETLEDIGNIDLQQEDPFIQVATFIKAGRALRLLQCMDIAYPGAASKLLMHAEETSQITDDVPGLFLRRNIVFERLRLLGRVFSPERFSLVLKALEGDEHG
;
A
#
# COMPACT_ATOMS: atom_id res chain seq x y z
N MET A 1 19.07 2.87 0.64
CA MET A 1 18.14 4.02 0.58
C MET A 1 16.81 3.67 -0.08
N PRO A 2 15.70 3.52 0.67
CA PRO A 2 14.38 3.55 0.06
C PRO A 2 14.07 5.01 -0.33
N ASP A 3 14.20 5.33 -1.61
CA ASP A 3 13.70 6.60 -2.14
C ASP A 3 12.16 6.59 -2.07
N LEU A 4 11.62 7.51 -1.27
CA LEU A 4 10.18 7.68 -1.04
C LEU A 4 9.57 8.79 -1.93
N SER A 5 10.30 9.32 -2.91
CA SER A 5 9.74 10.22 -3.92
C SER A 5 8.66 9.48 -4.72
N ASN A 6 7.67 10.22 -5.22
CA ASN A 6 6.58 9.61 -5.98
C ASN A 6 7.11 8.86 -7.22
N GLU A 7 8.05 9.45 -7.96
CA GLU A 7 8.65 8.85 -9.14
C GLU A 7 9.37 7.53 -8.84
N ALA A 8 10.24 7.51 -7.82
CA ALA A 8 10.97 6.29 -7.44
C ALA A 8 10.03 5.19 -6.93
N VAL A 9 8.98 5.57 -6.20
CA VAL A 9 7.94 4.64 -5.72
C VAL A 9 7.18 4.03 -6.89
N HIS A 10 6.81 4.81 -7.90
CA HIS A 10 6.18 4.28 -9.11
C HIS A 10 7.10 3.31 -9.84
N GLN A 11 8.37 3.66 -10.01
CA GLN A 11 9.35 2.77 -10.63
C GLN A 11 9.50 1.46 -9.86
N PHE A 12 9.61 1.53 -8.53
CA PHE A 12 9.70 0.35 -7.67
C PHE A 12 8.52 -0.60 -7.86
N TRP A 13 7.29 -0.06 -7.82
CA TRP A 13 6.10 -0.88 -7.97
C TRP A 13 5.95 -1.43 -9.39
N PHE A 14 6.34 -0.66 -10.41
CA PHE A 14 6.35 -1.09 -11.81
C PHE A 14 7.28 -2.29 -12.04
N GLU A 15 8.44 -2.30 -11.39
CA GLU A 15 9.41 -3.40 -11.46
C GLU A 15 9.09 -4.57 -10.51
N TYR A 16 8.06 -4.43 -9.67
CA TYR A 16 7.71 -5.44 -8.68
C TYR A 16 7.18 -6.73 -9.33
N LYS A 17 7.48 -7.87 -8.71
CA LYS A 17 7.21 -9.21 -9.28
C LYS A 17 5.75 -9.43 -9.68
N ASP A 18 4.81 -8.87 -8.93
CA ASP A 18 3.38 -8.93 -9.26
C ASP A 18 2.95 -7.62 -9.95
N PRO A 19 2.79 -7.59 -11.29
CA PRO A 19 2.47 -6.37 -12.03
C PRO A 19 1.07 -5.83 -11.72
N MET A 20 0.18 -6.65 -11.12
CA MET A 20 -1.14 -6.16 -10.70
C MET A 20 -1.04 -5.13 -9.57
N ILE A 21 0.02 -5.17 -8.76
CA ILE A 21 0.21 -4.21 -7.66
C ILE A 21 0.36 -2.80 -8.23
N TYR A 22 1.28 -2.60 -9.19
CA TYR A 22 1.46 -1.29 -9.84
C TYR A 22 0.19 -0.77 -10.50
N ARG A 23 -0.53 -1.67 -11.19
CA ARG A 23 -1.78 -1.32 -11.88
C ARG A 23 -2.84 -0.83 -10.90
N VAL A 24 -3.01 -1.50 -9.76
CA VAL A 24 -3.97 -1.11 -8.73
C VAL A 24 -3.57 0.20 -8.08
N ILE A 25 -2.27 0.38 -7.75
CA ILE A 25 -1.75 1.63 -7.19
C ILE A 25 -2.04 2.80 -8.13
N SER A 26 -1.66 2.68 -9.41
CA SER A 26 -1.89 3.73 -10.40
C SER A 26 -3.38 4.07 -10.55
N PHE A 27 -4.26 3.08 -10.44
CA PHE A 27 -5.71 3.29 -10.51
C PHE A 27 -6.25 4.02 -9.27
N MET A 28 -5.79 3.65 -8.07
CA MET A 28 -6.14 4.35 -6.83
C MET A 28 -5.64 5.79 -6.87
N GLU A 29 -4.37 6.00 -7.22
CA GLU A 29 -3.76 7.33 -7.23
C GLU A 29 -4.37 8.29 -8.26
N GLY A 30 -4.92 7.75 -9.35
CA GLY A 30 -5.64 8.52 -10.38
C GLY A 30 -6.90 9.23 -9.86
N VAL A 31 -7.38 8.89 -8.67
CA VAL A 31 -8.51 9.57 -8.00
C VAL A 31 -8.14 10.18 -6.64
N GLU A 32 -6.86 10.18 -6.28
CA GLU A 32 -6.35 10.70 -5.00
C GLU A 32 -5.94 12.18 -5.10
N ASN A 33 -6.82 13.06 -5.58
CA ASN A 33 -6.53 14.50 -5.70
C ASN A 33 -6.52 15.25 -4.36
N TRP A 34 -6.72 14.54 -3.26
CA TRP A 34 -6.85 15.07 -1.90
C TRP A 34 -5.60 14.82 -1.04
N THR A 35 -4.62 14.06 -1.56
CA THR A 35 -3.37 13.83 -0.84
C THR A 35 -2.50 15.09 -0.84
N LEU A 36 -1.57 15.18 0.10
CA LEU A 36 -0.75 16.37 0.33
C LEU A 36 0.56 16.37 -0.47
N ASP A 37 0.79 15.35 -1.29
CA ASP A 37 1.98 15.20 -2.13
C ASP A 37 2.21 16.43 -3.03
N GLY A 38 3.48 16.79 -3.19
CA GLY A 38 3.90 17.96 -3.97
C GLY A 38 4.09 19.24 -3.14
N ASP A 39 3.64 19.28 -1.87
CA ASP A 39 4.03 20.35 -0.95
C ASP A 39 5.56 20.30 -0.67
N PRO A 40 6.32 21.38 -0.90
CA PRO A 40 7.78 21.34 -0.75
C PRO A 40 8.27 20.98 0.65
N ALA A 41 7.55 21.38 1.70
CA ALA A 41 7.93 21.07 3.08
C ALA A 41 7.69 19.59 3.39
N LEU A 42 6.56 19.03 2.91
CA LEU A 42 6.28 17.61 2.99
C LEU A 42 7.30 16.78 2.22
N GLU A 43 7.64 17.16 0.98
CA GLU A 43 8.60 16.41 0.17
C GLU A 43 10.00 16.39 0.81
N ALA A 44 10.45 17.52 1.37
CA ALA A 44 11.69 17.58 2.13
C ALA A 44 11.65 16.70 3.40
N ALA A 45 10.52 16.67 4.11
CA ALA A 45 10.34 15.82 5.28
C ALA A 45 10.31 14.33 4.90
N MET A 46 9.67 13.97 3.79
CA MET A 46 9.61 12.61 3.26
C MET A 46 10.98 12.10 2.81
N ALA A 47 11.79 12.96 2.17
CA ALA A 47 13.17 12.62 1.81
C ALA A 47 14.00 12.31 3.07
N LYS A 48 13.94 13.17 4.09
CA LYS A 48 14.62 12.95 5.37
C LYS A 48 14.11 11.70 6.09
N LEU A 49 12.82 11.41 6.04
CA LEU A 49 12.25 10.19 6.60
C LEU A 49 12.81 8.94 5.90
N GLY A 50 12.92 8.96 4.58
CA GLY A 50 13.53 7.88 3.78
C GLY A 50 14.98 7.60 4.17
N GLU A 51 15.78 8.66 4.37
CA GLU A 51 17.15 8.57 4.89
C GLU A 51 17.18 7.97 6.31
N THR A 52 16.28 8.41 7.18
CA THR A 52 16.23 7.93 8.58
C THR A 52 15.83 6.46 8.69
N LEU A 53 14.95 5.98 7.78
CA LEU A 53 14.53 4.59 7.73
C LEU A 53 15.62 3.62 7.30
N GLU A 54 16.71 4.09 6.70
CA GLU A 54 17.88 3.27 6.34
C GLU A 54 18.70 2.87 7.58
N ASP A 55 18.77 3.76 8.58
CA ASP A 55 19.53 3.56 9.82
C ASP A 55 18.67 3.03 10.97
N ILE A 56 17.39 2.76 10.73
CA ILE A 56 16.51 2.12 11.72
C ILE A 56 16.95 0.67 11.88
N GLY A 57 17.80 0.43 12.88
CA GLY A 57 18.04 -0.91 13.42
C GLY A 57 16.81 -1.46 14.14
N ASN A 58 17.02 -2.27 15.17
CA ASN A 58 15.96 -2.91 15.98
C ASN A 58 15.26 -1.94 16.97
N ILE A 59 14.88 -0.74 16.52
CA ILE A 59 14.21 0.26 17.36
C ILE A 59 12.72 -0.05 17.36
N ASP A 60 12.13 -0.26 18.55
CA ASP A 60 10.68 -0.37 18.71
C ASP A 60 10.05 0.97 18.35
N LEU A 61 9.20 0.96 17.32
CA LEU A 61 8.82 2.17 16.62
C LEU A 61 7.94 3.12 17.44
N GLN A 62 7.21 2.68 18.48
CA GLN A 62 6.39 3.46 19.44
C GLN A 62 5.83 4.82 18.95
N GLN A 63 5.50 4.91 17.66
CA GLN A 63 5.16 6.12 16.90
C GLN A 63 4.09 5.75 15.87
N GLU A 64 3.24 4.79 16.20
CA GLU A 64 2.23 4.24 15.31
C GLU A 64 1.31 5.35 14.76
N ASP A 65 0.88 6.28 15.61
CA ASP A 65 -0.02 7.39 15.24
C ASP A 65 0.57 8.31 14.15
N PRO A 66 1.81 8.85 14.29
CA PRO A 66 2.47 9.59 13.22
C PRO A 66 2.57 8.82 11.89
N PHE A 67 2.91 7.53 11.92
CA PHE A 67 3.01 6.73 10.70
C PHE A 67 1.66 6.55 10.03
N ILE A 68 0.61 6.27 10.81
CA ILE A 68 -0.76 6.19 10.32
C ILE A 68 -1.17 7.53 9.70
N GLN A 69 -0.89 8.64 10.36
CA GLN A 69 -1.23 9.97 9.85
C GLN A 69 -0.53 10.26 8.51
N VAL A 70 0.78 10.04 8.42
CA VAL A 70 1.54 10.24 7.18
C VAL A 70 1.02 9.33 6.07
N ALA A 71 0.91 8.02 6.32
CA ALA A 71 0.43 7.05 5.34
C ALA A 71 -1.00 7.35 4.86
N THR A 72 -1.82 7.98 5.70
CA THR A 72 -3.20 8.37 5.34
C THR A 72 -3.25 9.48 4.32
N PHE A 73 -2.33 10.44 4.35
CA PHE A 73 -2.43 11.68 3.57
C PHE A 73 -1.43 11.80 2.42
N ILE A 74 -0.64 10.76 2.16
CA ILE A 74 0.20 10.63 0.96
C ILE A 74 -0.41 9.64 -0.05
N LYS A 75 0.10 9.68 -1.28
CA LYS A 75 -0.25 8.74 -2.35
C LYS A 75 -0.14 7.27 -1.91
N ALA A 76 -1.08 6.44 -2.38
CA ALA A 76 -1.20 5.04 -1.96
C ALA A 76 0.10 4.24 -2.16
N GLY A 77 0.79 4.44 -3.29
CA GLY A 77 2.06 3.79 -3.56
C GLY A 77 3.14 4.15 -2.56
N ARG A 78 3.21 5.42 -2.13
CA ARG A 78 4.20 5.89 -1.13
C ARG A 78 3.87 5.33 0.24
N ALA A 79 2.60 5.31 0.63
CA ALA A 79 2.14 4.69 1.88
C ALA A 79 2.50 3.20 1.93
N LEU A 80 2.21 2.44 0.87
CA LEU A 80 2.57 1.02 0.79
C LEU A 80 4.09 0.82 0.80
N ARG A 81 4.86 1.69 0.13
CA ARG A 81 6.32 1.60 0.14
C ARG A 81 6.87 1.86 1.54
N LEU A 82 6.34 2.86 2.25
CA LEU A 82 6.69 3.17 3.62
C LEU A 82 6.45 1.96 4.54
N LEU A 83 5.26 1.36 4.49
CA LEU A 83 4.92 0.15 5.24
C LEU A 83 5.88 -1.00 4.94
N GLN A 84 6.21 -1.22 3.67
CA GLN A 84 7.17 -2.25 3.27
C GLN A 84 8.58 -1.97 3.80
N CYS A 85 9.03 -0.71 3.79
CA CYS A 85 10.35 -0.35 4.33
C CYS A 85 10.40 -0.60 5.85
N MET A 86 9.32 -0.29 6.56
CA MET A 86 9.20 -0.59 7.99
C MET A 86 9.24 -2.10 8.25
N ASP A 87 8.52 -2.91 7.46
CA ASP A 87 8.54 -4.37 7.60
C ASP A 87 9.89 -5.00 7.25
N ILE A 88 10.66 -4.40 6.34
CA ILE A 88 12.03 -4.85 6.02
C ILE A 88 12.96 -4.56 7.20
N ALA A 89 12.84 -3.39 7.83
CA ALA A 89 13.67 -3.00 8.98
C ALA A 89 13.28 -3.77 10.25
N TYR A 90 11.99 -3.93 10.50
CA TYR A 90 11.42 -4.63 11.64
C TYR A 90 10.23 -5.51 11.21
N PRO A 91 10.45 -6.83 11.03
CA PRO A 91 9.40 -7.74 10.57
C PRO A 91 8.13 -7.67 11.43
N GLY A 92 7.01 -7.31 10.80
CA GLY A 92 5.71 -7.18 11.46
C GLY A 92 5.34 -5.76 11.88
N ALA A 93 6.20 -4.76 11.63
CA ALA A 93 5.90 -3.35 11.88
C ALA A 93 4.62 -2.88 11.16
N ALA A 94 4.43 -3.24 9.89
CA ALA A 94 3.24 -2.84 9.14
C ALA A 94 1.98 -3.48 9.72
N SER A 95 2.07 -4.75 10.16
CA SER A 95 0.97 -5.43 10.85
C SER A 95 0.64 -4.76 12.18
N LYS A 96 1.65 -4.33 12.94
CA LYS A 96 1.47 -3.60 14.21
C LYS A 96 0.73 -2.28 13.98
N LEU A 97 1.06 -1.54 12.91
CA LEU A 97 0.33 -0.32 12.53
C LEU A 97 -1.14 -0.59 12.20
N LEU A 98 -1.42 -1.65 11.45
CA LEU A 98 -2.80 -2.03 11.13
C LEU A 98 -3.59 -2.39 12.39
N MET A 99 -3.00 -3.19 13.29
CA MET A 99 -3.63 -3.54 14.58
C MET A 99 -3.88 -2.30 15.44
N HIS A 100 -2.88 -1.42 15.56
CA HIS A 100 -3.01 -0.18 16.33
C HIS A 100 -4.10 0.73 15.76
N ALA A 101 -4.21 0.82 14.42
CA ALA A 101 -5.28 1.57 13.78
C ALA A 101 -6.67 0.97 14.06
N GLU A 102 -6.79 -0.37 14.09
CA GLU A 102 -8.04 -1.06 14.45
C GLU A 102 -8.44 -0.83 15.91
N GLU A 103 -7.47 -0.79 16.83
CA GLU A 103 -7.71 -0.57 18.27
C GLU A 103 -8.09 0.88 18.59
N THR A 104 -7.55 1.84 17.82
CA THR A 104 -7.72 3.28 18.09
C THR A 104 -8.86 3.93 17.32
N SER A 105 -9.22 3.41 16.15
CA SER A 105 -10.35 3.93 15.37
C SER A 105 -11.65 3.79 16.15
N GLN A 106 -12.36 4.91 16.31
CA GLN A 106 -13.67 4.98 16.95
C GLN A 106 -14.79 5.05 15.90
N ILE A 107 -14.51 5.64 14.74
CA ILE A 107 -15.45 5.79 13.62
C ILE A 107 -14.74 5.60 12.28
N THR A 108 -15.49 5.20 11.26
CA THR A 108 -14.92 4.88 9.94
C THR A 108 -14.17 6.03 9.26
N ASP A 109 -14.51 7.29 9.60
CA ASP A 109 -13.98 8.49 8.95
C ASP A 109 -12.96 9.25 9.81
N ASP A 110 -12.52 8.67 10.94
CA ASP A 110 -11.33 9.18 11.63
C ASP A 110 -10.04 8.77 10.88
N VAL A 111 -8.90 9.35 11.27
CA VAL A 111 -7.62 9.13 10.56
C VAL A 111 -7.22 7.65 10.53
N PRO A 112 -7.25 6.90 11.65
CA PRO A 112 -6.99 5.45 11.62
C PRO A 112 -8.02 4.67 10.77
N GLY A 113 -9.30 5.05 10.82
CA GLY A 113 -10.35 4.44 10.01
C GLY A 113 -10.14 4.64 8.51
N LEU A 114 -9.72 5.85 8.10
CA LEU A 114 -9.39 6.15 6.71
C LEU A 114 -8.14 5.37 6.25
N PHE A 115 -7.10 5.27 7.09
CA PHE A 115 -5.93 4.45 6.84
C PHE A 115 -6.30 2.98 6.57
N LEU A 116 -7.11 2.38 7.46
CA LEU A 116 -7.59 1.00 7.31
C LEU A 116 -8.40 0.83 6.04
N ARG A 117 -9.33 1.75 5.76
CA ARG A 117 -10.19 1.69 4.57
C ARG A 117 -9.37 1.73 3.29
N ARG A 118 -8.32 2.56 3.22
CA ARG A 118 -7.43 2.62 2.05
C ARG A 118 -6.71 1.29 1.83
N ASN A 119 -6.17 0.68 2.89
CA ASN A 119 -5.53 -0.64 2.82
C ASN A 119 -6.52 -1.75 2.39
N ILE A 120 -7.73 -1.74 2.94
CA ILE A 120 -8.79 -2.70 2.57
C ILE A 120 -9.18 -2.54 1.10
N VAL A 121 -9.31 -1.30 0.61
CA VAL A 121 -9.64 -1.04 -0.80
C VAL A 121 -8.53 -1.52 -1.72
N PHE A 122 -7.26 -1.26 -1.39
CA PHE A 122 -6.12 -1.79 -2.13
C PHE A 122 -6.18 -3.31 -2.25
N GLU A 123 -6.37 -4.01 -1.12
CA GLU A 123 -6.45 -5.48 -1.11
C GLU A 123 -7.66 -6.01 -1.89
N ARG A 124 -8.83 -5.38 -1.76
CA ARG A 124 -10.03 -5.76 -2.51
C ARG A 124 -9.81 -5.61 -4.01
N LEU A 125 -9.28 -4.47 -4.46
CA LEU A 125 -9.01 -4.24 -5.89
C LEU A 125 -8.00 -5.25 -6.44
N ARG A 126 -6.93 -5.52 -5.69
CA ARG A 126 -5.90 -6.49 -6.05
C ARG A 126 -6.44 -7.92 -6.13
N LEU A 127 -7.15 -8.37 -5.08
CA LEU A 127 -7.67 -9.73 -5.00
C LEU A 127 -8.79 -9.98 -6.00
N LEU A 128 -9.77 -9.07 -6.10
CA LEU A 128 -10.87 -9.23 -7.05
C LEU A 128 -10.37 -9.20 -8.49
N GLY A 129 -9.43 -8.30 -8.82
CA GLY A 129 -8.83 -8.23 -10.17
C GLY A 129 -8.11 -9.53 -10.56
N ARG A 130 -7.53 -10.25 -9.60
CA ARG A 130 -6.86 -11.53 -9.84
C ARG A 130 -7.83 -12.72 -9.84
N VAL A 131 -8.74 -12.79 -8.86
CA VAL A 131 -9.68 -13.90 -8.66
C VAL A 131 -10.68 -13.97 -9.81
N PHE A 132 -11.20 -12.83 -10.24
CA PHE A 132 -12.17 -12.70 -11.31
C PHE A 132 -11.53 -12.25 -12.63
N SER A 133 -10.27 -12.61 -12.85
CA SER A 133 -9.57 -12.32 -14.10
C SER A 133 -10.15 -13.14 -15.27
N PRO A 134 -10.12 -12.62 -16.50
CA PRO A 134 -10.61 -13.34 -17.68
C PRO A 134 -9.99 -14.73 -17.84
N GLU A 135 -8.72 -14.89 -17.49
CA GLU A 135 -8.00 -16.17 -17.55
C GLU A 135 -8.57 -17.18 -16.56
N ARG A 136 -8.93 -16.73 -15.34
CA ARG A 136 -9.57 -17.58 -14.32
C ARG A 136 -10.99 -17.98 -14.74
N PHE A 137 -11.77 -17.06 -15.28
CA PHE A 137 -13.09 -17.39 -15.83
C PHE A 137 -12.98 -18.37 -16.99
N SER A 138 -12.06 -18.13 -17.93
CA SER A 138 -11.84 -19.03 -19.08
C SER A 138 -11.43 -20.43 -18.64
N LEU A 139 -10.60 -20.54 -17.59
CA LEU A 139 -10.20 -21.82 -17.01
C LEU A 139 -11.41 -22.57 -16.42
N VAL A 140 -12.24 -21.88 -15.64
CA VAL A 140 -13.44 -22.47 -15.02
C VAL A 140 -14.45 -22.88 -16.09
N LEU A 141 -14.70 -22.03 -17.10
CA LEU A 141 -15.60 -22.36 -18.21
C LEU A 141 -15.15 -23.61 -18.97
N LYS A 142 -13.86 -23.69 -19.35
CA LYS A 142 -13.30 -24.89 -20.00
C LYS A 142 -13.47 -26.16 -19.16
N ALA A 143 -13.29 -26.05 -17.84
CA ALA A 143 -13.45 -27.19 -16.94
C ALA A 143 -14.92 -27.63 -16.79
N LEU A 144 -15.87 -26.69 -16.90
CA LEU A 144 -17.31 -26.95 -16.76
C LEU A 144 -17.97 -27.39 -18.08
N GLU A 145 -17.51 -26.88 -19.22
CA GLU A 145 -18.02 -27.23 -20.54
C GLU A 145 -17.58 -28.64 -20.98
N GLY A 146 -16.50 -29.17 -20.39
CA GLY A 146 -16.02 -30.53 -20.64
C GLY A 146 -15.39 -30.69 -22.04
N ASP A 147 -14.42 -31.61 -22.15
CA ASP A 147 -13.99 -32.12 -23.46
C ASP A 147 -15.18 -32.86 -24.09
N GLU A 148 -16.06 -32.17 -24.82
CA GLU A 148 -17.20 -32.77 -25.55
C GLU A 148 -16.76 -33.69 -26.71
N HIS A 149 -15.48 -34.06 -26.82
CA HIS A 149 -14.96 -34.98 -27.83
C HIS A 149 -14.15 -36.12 -27.18
N GLY A 150 -14.88 -37.12 -26.68
CA GLY A 150 -14.40 -38.47 -26.39
C GLY A 150 -15.30 -39.50 -27.04
#